data_AF-A0A149QRL9-F1
#
_entry.id   AF-A0A149QRL9-F1
#
_cell.length_a   1.000
_cell.length_b   1.000
_cell.length_c   1.000
_cell.angle_alpha   90.00
_cell.angle_beta   90.00
_cell.angle_gamma   90.00
#
_symmetry.space_group_name_H-M   'P 1'
#
loop_
_entity.id
_entity.type
_entity.pdbx_description
1 polymer ?
#
loop_
_entity_poly.entity_id
_entity_poly.type
_entity_poly.pdbx_seq_one_letter_code
_entity_poly.pdbx_strand_id
1 'polypeptide(L)'
;MISQEKSVPFRKNRKVTKLSQRMGIAGASCVLDVMINDRSALVRDSAAFIVLLERIWKARDVDAGLVWSEIDERIRLADELRASGIRPYKGGRFRSTKLP
;
A
#
# COMPACT_ATOMS: atom_id res chain seq x y z
N MET A 1 1.71 26.70 -8.67
CA MET A 1 1.45 26.59 -7.22
C MET A 1 0.41 25.49 -7.05
N ILE A 2 0.83 24.26 -6.77
CA ILE A 2 -0.10 23.12 -6.66
C ILE A 2 -0.81 23.30 -5.32
N SER A 3 -2.10 23.63 -5.37
CA SER A 3 -2.96 23.62 -4.18
C SER A 3 -2.83 22.25 -3.54
N GLN A 4 -2.20 22.18 -2.36
CA GLN A 4 -2.36 21.02 -1.51
C GLN A 4 -3.84 20.97 -1.16
N GLU A 5 -4.61 20.12 -1.84
CA GLU A 5 -5.90 19.68 -1.35
C GLU A 5 -5.65 19.21 0.08
N LYS A 6 -6.08 20.02 1.06
CA LYS A 6 -6.10 19.62 2.45
C LYS A 6 -6.91 18.34 2.48
N SER A 7 -6.25 17.21 2.73
CA SER A 7 -6.92 15.92 2.78
C SER A 7 -8.04 16.02 3.79
N VAL A 8 -9.28 16.06 3.30
CA VAL A 8 -10.44 16.17 4.17
C VAL A 8 -10.41 14.94 5.07
N PRO A 9 -10.30 15.12 6.40
CA PRO A 9 -10.11 13.99 7.30
C PRO A 9 -11.30 13.04 7.14
N PHE A 10 -10.98 11.76 6.98
CA PHE A 10 -11.99 10.73 6.87
C PHE A 10 -12.95 10.76 8.07
N ARG A 11 -14.26 10.82 7.81
CA ARG A 11 -15.25 10.66 8.89
C ARG A 11 -15.06 9.32 9.58
N LYS A 12 -15.14 9.31 10.92
CA LYS A 12 -15.05 8.09 11.72
C LYS A 12 -16.20 7.14 11.33
N ASN A 13 -15.86 5.91 10.99
CA ASN A 13 -16.83 4.88 10.61
C ASN A 13 -16.46 3.59 11.33
N ARG A 14 -17.35 3.08 12.20
CA ARG A 14 -17.11 1.89 13.03
C ARG A 14 -16.76 0.66 12.20
N LYS A 15 -17.39 0.49 11.02
CA LYS A 15 -17.07 -0.61 10.10
C LYS A 15 -15.64 -0.50 9.60
N VAL A 16 -15.23 0.70 9.16
CA VAL A 16 -13.86 0.94 8.69
C VAL A 16 -12.86 0.75 9.83
N THR A 17 -13.13 1.26 11.03
CA THR A 17 -12.25 1.06 12.20
C THR A 17 -12.00 -0.43 12.46
N LYS A 18 -13.06 -1.26 12.44
CA LYS A 18 -12.93 -2.70 12.65
C LYS A 18 -12.16 -3.39 11.52
N LEU A 19 -12.35 -2.96 10.27
CA LEU A 19 -11.58 -3.46 9.14
C LEU A 19 -10.09 -3.11 9.27
N SER A 20 -9.78 -1.86 9.64
CA SER A 20 -8.40 -1.39 9.85
C SER A 20 -7.69 -2.13 10.97
N GLN A 21 -8.38 -2.39 12.09
CA GLN A 21 -7.82 -3.19 13.19
C GLN A 21 -7.46 -4.61 12.73
N ARG A 22 -8.38 -5.27 12.01
CA ARG A 22 -8.14 -6.62 11.47
C ARG A 22 -7.00 -6.63 10.45
N MET A 23 -6.93 -5.60 9.60
CA MET A 23 -5.84 -5.46 8.63
C MET A 23 -4.49 -5.31 9.33
N GLY A 24 -4.43 -4.52 10.41
CA GLY A 24 -3.23 -4.37 11.24
C GLY A 24 -2.78 -5.69 11.86
N ILE A 25 -3.72 -6.51 12.35
CA ILE A 25 -3.43 -7.85 12.88
C ILE A 25 -2.87 -8.75 11.76
N ALA A 26 -3.51 -8.80 10.59
CA ALA A 26 -3.02 -9.61 9.47
C ALA A 26 -1.61 -9.20 9.01
N GLY A 27 -1.32 -7.89 9.00
CA GLY A 27 0.01 -7.38 8.72
C GLY A 27 1.05 -7.77 9.77
N ALA A 28 0.67 -7.76 11.06
CA ALA A 28 1.54 -8.25 12.13
C ALA A 28 1.81 -9.76 12.01
N SER A 29 0.82 -10.56 11.63
CA SER A 29 1.01 -11.99 11.39
C SER A 29 1.98 -12.25 10.24
N CYS A 30 1.88 -11.52 9.13
CA CYS A 30 2.85 -11.63 8.02
C CYS A 30 4.30 -11.43 8.48
N VAL A 31 4.53 -10.49 9.41
CA VAL A 31 5.87 -10.27 9.99
C VAL A 31 6.33 -11.48 10.80
N LEU A 32 5.45 -12.04 11.63
CA LEU A 32 5.75 -13.23 12.43
C LEU A 32 6.05 -14.44 11.53
N ASP A 33 5.25 -14.65 10.48
CA ASP A 33 5.42 -15.74 9.52
C ASP A 33 6.80 -15.70 8.85
N VAL A 34 7.28 -14.50 8.50
CA VAL A 34 8.64 -14.28 7.99
C VAL A 34 9.69 -14.64 9.05
N MET A 35 9.50 -14.19 10.30
CA MET A 35 10.45 -14.44 11.39
C MET A 35 10.62 -15.92 11.71
N ILE A 36 9.57 -16.73 11.53
CA ILE A 36 9.61 -18.18 11.75
C ILE A 36 9.80 -18.99 10.46
N ASN A 37 10.00 -18.33 9.32
CA ASN A 37 10.16 -18.93 7.99
C ASN A 37 8.98 -19.84 7.55
N ASP A 38 7.74 -19.50 7.95
CA ASP A 38 6.53 -20.21 7.52
C ASP A 38 5.97 -19.58 6.24
N ARG A 39 6.37 -20.14 5.09
CA ARG A 39 5.92 -19.66 3.77
C ARG A 39 4.41 -19.84 3.55
N SER A 40 3.83 -20.91 4.08
CA SER A 40 2.41 -21.23 3.86
C SER A 40 1.50 -20.33 4.70
N ALA A 41 1.91 -19.99 5.92
CA ALA A 41 1.24 -18.97 6.72
C ALA A 41 1.36 -17.59 6.05
N LEU A 42 2.57 -17.21 5.61
CA LEU A 42 2.80 -15.93 4.96
C LEU A 42 1.88 -15.67 3.76
N VAL A 43 1.67 -16.69 2.91
CA VAL A 43 0.75 -16.57 1.76
C VAL A 43 -0.70 -16.31 2.23
N ARG A 44 -1.17 -17.06 3.23
CA ARG A 44 -2.54 -16.94 3.74
C ARG A 44 -2.79 -15.59 4.41
N ASP A 45 -1.86 -15.16 5.25
CA ASP A 45 -2.02 -13.91 6.00
C ASP A 45 -1.79 -12.68 5.11
N SER A 46 -0.94 -12.79 4.09
CA SER A 46 -0.83 -11.77 3.03
C SER A 46 -2.14 -11.63 2.25
N ALA A 47 -2.79 -12.74 1.89
CA ALA A 47 -4.08 -12.71 1.22
C ALA A 47 -5.17 -12.07 2.10
N ALA A 48 -5.18 -12.41 3.40
CA ALA A 48 -6.10 -11.79 4.36
C ALA A 48 -5.86 -10.27 4.48
N PHE A 49 -4.60 -9.84 4.53
CA PHE A 49 -4.20 -8.44 4.55
C PHE A 49 -4.74 -7.67 3.33
N ILE A 50 -4.49 -8.18 2.11
CA ILE A 50 -4.92 -7.54 0.85
C ILE A 50 -6.45 -7.44 0.79
N VAL A 51 -7.17 -8.52 1.10
CA VAL A 51 -8.65 -8.51 1.09
C VAL A 51 -9.23 -7.52 2.10
N LEU A 52 -8.61 -7.37 3.27
CA LEU A 52 -9.04 -6.38 4.26
C LEU A 52 -8.78 -4.95 3.78
N LEU A 53 -7.65 -4.72 3.12
CA LEU A 53 -7.30 -3.44 2.53
C LEU A 53 -8.27 -3.04 1.41
N GLU A 54 -8.61 -3.96 0.50
CA GLU A 54 -9.62 -3.73 -0.54
C GLU A 54 -11.00 -3.38 0.03
N ARG A 55 -11.40 -4.05 1.12
CA ARG A 55 -12.66 -3.73 1.81
C ARG A 55 -12.64 -2.34 2.43
N ILE A 56 -11.48 -1.85 2.86
CA ILE A 56 -11.31 -0.48 3.37
C ILE A 56 -11.45 0.51 2.21
N TRP A 57 -10.79 0.27 1.07
CA TRP A 57 -10.92 1.10 -0.12
C TRP A 57 -12.38 1.24 -0.55
N LYS A 58 -13.08 0.11 -0.72
CA LYS A 58 -14.51 0.10 -1.05
C LYS A 58 -15.37 0.87 -0.04
N ALA A 59 -15.11 0.70 1.27
CA ALA A 59 -15.84 1.42 2.32
C ALA A 59 -15.53 2.93 2.38
N ARG A 60 -14.50 3.37 1.65
CA ARG A 60 -14.07 4.77 1.51
C ARG A 60 -14.31 5.33 0.12
N ASP A 61 -15.03 4.60 -0.73
CA ASP A 61 -15.30 4.99 -2.12
C ASP A 61 -14.01 5.20 -2.93
N VAL A 62 -12.98 4.43 -2.60
CA VAL A 62 -11.74 4.34 -3.37
C VAL A 62 -11.85 3.13 -4.29
N ASP A 63 -11.75 3.36 -5.59
CA ASP A 63 -11.66 2.29 -6.57
C ASP A 63 -10.34 1.53 -6.41
N ALA A 64 -10.42 0.20 -6.31
CA ALA A 64 -9.26 -0.66 -6.24
C ALA A 64 -8.40 -0.56 -7.51
N GLY A 65 -9.03 -0.34 -8.68
CA GLY A 65 -8.32 -0.17 -9.95
C GLY A 65 -7.33 0.99 -9.93
N LEU A 66 -7.69 2.09 -9.27
CA LEU A 66 -6.80 3.26 -9.10
C LEU A 66 -5.58 2.91 -8.24
N VAL A 67 -5.76 2.14 -7.17
CA VAL A 67 -4.66 1.77 -6.28
C VAL A 67 -3.71 0.77 -6.94
N TRP A 68 -4.24 -0.22 -7.67
CA TRP A 68 -3.43 -1.15 -8.43
C TRP A 68 -2.66 -0.45 -9.57
N SER A 69 -3.31 0.46 -10.30
CA SER A 69 -2.64 1.26 -11.34
C SER A 69 -1.50 2.12 -10.77
N GLU A 70 -1.70 2.72 -9.59
CA GLU A 70 -0.65 3.46 -8.88
C GLU A 70 0.54 2.56 -8.49
N ILE A 71 0.28 1.32 -8.07
CA ILE A 71 1.33 0.34 -7.74
C ILE A 71 2.11 -0.04 -9.00
N ASP A 72 1.42 -0.36 -10.09
CA ASP A 72 2.03 -0.75 -11.36
C ASP A 72 2.91 0.38 -11.92
N GLU A 73 2.43 1.62 -11.87
CA GLU A 73 3.19 2.78 -12.32
C GLU A 73 4.45 3.02 -11.48
N ARG A 74 4.40 2.77 -10.16
CA ARG A 74 5.58 2.84 -9.29
C ARG A 74 6.60 1.76 -9.62
N ILE A 75 6.15 0.55 -9.95
CA ILE A 75 7.02 -0.55 -10.38
C ILE A 75 7.67 -0.18 -11.70
N ARG A 76 6.87 0.26 -12.69
CA ARG A 76 7.36 0.71 -14.00
C ARG A 76 8.42 1.80 -13.87
N LEU A 77 8.15 2.85 -13.10
CA LEU A 77 9.10 3.94 -12.85
C LEU A 77 10.39 3.43 -12.17
N ALA A 78 10.27 2.52 -11.20
CA ALA A 78 11.44 1.94 -10.54
C ALA A 78 12.32 1.16 -11.53
N ASP A 79 11.71 0.44 -12.47
CA ASP A 79 12.41 -0.32 -13.50
C ASP A 79 13.06 0.58 -14.55
N GLU A 80 12.39 1.64 -15.00
CA GLU A 80 12.94 2.65 -15.92
C GLU A 80 14.16 3.37 -15.32
N LEU A 81 14.09 3.75 -14.04
CA LEU A 81 15.21 4.37 -13.33
C LEU A 81 16.40 3.42 -13.24
N ARG A 82 16.14 2.14 -12.92
CA ARG A 82 17.19 1.11 -12.86
C ARG A 82 17.85 0.91 -14.22
N ALA A 83 17.06 0.82 -15.30
CA ALA A 83 17.56 0.68 -16.67
C ALA A 83 18.42 1.88 -17.10
N SER A 84 18.09 3.08 -16.60
CA SER A 84 18.82 4.32 -16.85
C SER A 84 20.08 4.50 -15.96
N GLY A 85 20.41 3.51 -15.12
CA GLY A 85 21.53 3.61 -14.18
C GLY A 85 21.29 4.60 -13.02
N ILE A 86 20.05 5.06 -12.83
CA ILE A 86 19.68 6.02 -11.80
C ILE A 86 19.28 5.26 -10.54
N ARG A 87 19.94 5.55 -9.42
CA ARG A 87 19.56 5.05 -8.10
C ARG A 87 18.70 6.09 -7.36
N PRO A 88 17.37 5.97 -7.33
CA PRO A 88 16.52 6.88 -6.57
C PRO A 88 16.80 6.74 -5.08
N TYR A 89 16.87 7.87 -4.37
CA TYR A 89 17.02 7.93 -2.92
C TYR A 89 16.09 8.99 -2.31
N LYS A 90 15.77 8.81 -1.03
CA LYS A 90 14.85 9.70 -0.31
C LYS A 90 15.41 11.13 -0.28
N GLY A 91 14.67 12.08 -0.84
CA GLY A 91 15.10 13.49 -0.93
C GLY A 91 15.79 13.88 -2.25
N GLY A 92 16.14 12.92 -3.10
CA GLY A 92 16.71 13.18 -4.42
C GLY A 92 15.68 13.65 -5.45
N ARG A 93 16.18 14.01 -6.64
CA ARG A 93 15.40 14.48 -7.79
C ARG A 93 14.38 13.44 -8.31
N PHE A 94 14.70 12.15 -8.17
CA PHE A 94 13.83 11.03 -8.54
C PHE A 94 13.47 10.22 -7.29
N ARG A 95 12.18 9.93 -7.09
CA ARG A 95 11.68 9.11 -5.98
C ARG A 95 10.92 7.92 -6.53
N SER A 96 11.42 6.71 -6.30
CA SER A 96 10.73 5.47 -6.72
C SER A 96 9.43 5.21 -5.92
N THR A 97 9.28 5.83 -4.75
CA THR A 97 8.12 5.62 -3.85
C THR A 97 7.04 6.69 -3.94
N LYS A 98 7.22 7.71 -4.79
CA LYS A 98 6.24 8.76 -5.04
C LYS A 98 6.28 9.08 -6.52
N LEU A 99 5.16 8.90 -7.20
CA LEU A 99 5.02 9.41 -8.55
C LEU A 99 5.22 10.95 -8.53
N PRO A 100 5.91 11.53 -9.52
CA PRO A 100 6.19 12.96 -9.61
C PRO A 100 4.93 13.85 -9.54
#